data_AF-A0A1B0B0P6-F1
#
_entry.id   AF-A0A1B0B0P6-F1
#
_cell.length_a   1.000
_cell.length_b   1.000
_cell.length_c   1.000
_cell.angle_alpha   90.00
_cell.angle_beta   90.00
_cell.angle_gamma   90.00
#
_symmetry.space_group_name_H-M   'P 1'
#
loop_
_entity.id
_entity.type
_entity.pdbx_description
1 polymer ?
#
loop_
_entity_poly.entity_id
_entity_poly.type
_entity_poly.pdbx_seq_one_letter_code
_entity_poly.pdbx_strand_id
1 'polypeptide(L)'
;MECSIENFSSTEDTQEDGWLHTGDWDYLGEENNLLLNGRFKELIITSDGENIPTLRMDGLLMKQLPCISNAMITGDRRKYLTVLLTFKTKWDLYNDRPLDDLGQDTTLWLNSLGLDYKNLSEILRGSKPKEELRTSSKSFESGSY
;
A
#
# COMPACT_ATOMS: atom_id res chain seq x y z
N MET A 1 13.32 -28.56 -25.64
CA MET A 1 14.01 -27.45 -24.96
C MET A 1 13.43 -27.43 -23.56
N GLU A 2 13.98 -28.26 -22.68
CA GLU A 2 13.56 -28.34 -21.28
C GLU A 2 14.18 -27.15 -20.54
N CYS A 3 13.35 -26.36 -19.87
CA CYS A 3 13.79 -25.31 -18.98
C CYS A 3 13.73 -25.88 -17.57
N SER A 4 14.85 -26.44 -17.11
CA SER A 4 15.03 -26.84 -15.71
C SER A 4 15.23 -25.59 -14.87
N ILE A 5 14.24 -25.23 -14.05
CA ILE A 5 14.43 -24.25 -12.98
C ILE A 5 15.12 -25.00 -11.84
N GLU A 6 16.45 -24.99 -11.82
CA GLU A 6 17.22 -25.45 -10.67
C GLU A 6 17.26 -24.33 -9.62
N ASN A 7 16.44 -24.46 -8.58
CA ASN A 7 16.59 -23.71 -7.34
C ASN A 7 16.60 -24.70 -6.16
N PHE A 8 17.69 -25.47 -6.07
CA PHE A 8 17.80 -26.67 -5.22
C PHE A 8 17.89 -26.38 -3.72
N SER A 9 18.18 -25.14 -3.30
CA SER A 9 18.45 -24.85 -1.88
C SER A 9 17.23 -24.48 -1.03
N SER A 10 16.04 -24.34 -1.62
CA SER A 10 14.84 -23.87 -0.91
C SER A 10 13.72 -24.90 -0.81
N THR A 11 13.76 -25.97 -1.61
CA THR A 11 12.66 -26.94 -1.72
C THR A 11 12.57 -27.91 -0.54
N GLU A 12 13.69 -28.31 0.06
CA GLU A 12 13.69 -29.26 1.19
C GLU A 12 13.06 -28.65 2.46
N ASP A 13 13.22 -27.35 2.69
CA ASP A 13 12.60 -26.64 3.83
C ASP A 13 11.14 -26.24 3.59
N THR A 14 10.61 -26.39 2.37
CA THR A 14 9.25 -25.95 2.00
C THR A 14 8.26 -27.12 1.91
N GLN A 15 8.71 -28.37 2.08
CA GLN A 15 7.87 -29.56 2.02
C GLN A 15 7.93 -30.36 3.33
N GLU A 16 6.89 -30.23 4.16
CA GLU A 16 6.66 -31.08 5.33
C GLU A 16 5.55 -32.09 4.98
N ASP A 17 5.79 -33.38 5.21
CA ASP A 17 4.83 -34.47 4.94
C ASP A 17 4.26 -34.54 3.50
N GLY A 18 5.00 -34.02 2.51
CA GLY A 18 4.57 -33.98 1.11
C GLY A 18 3.65 -32.80 0.75
N TRP A 19 3.42 -31.87 1.68
CA TRP A 19 2.65 -30.65 1.46
C TRP A 19 3.57 -29.45 1.21
N LEU A 20 3.20 -28.58 0.27
CA LEU A 20 3.95 -27.37 -0.03
C LEU A 20 3.49 -26.22 0.88
N HIS A 21 4.39 -25.68 1.68
CA HIS A 21 4.12 -24.44 2.42
C HIS A 21 4.06 -23.25 1.45
N THR A 22 2.86 -22.79 1.13
CA THR A 22 2.64 -21.64 0.23
C THR A 22 3.24 -20.34 0.79
N GLY A 23 3.34 -20.25 2.11
CA GLY A 23 3.71 -19.04 2.83
C GLY A 23 2.58 -18.00 2.86
N ASP A 24 1.39 -18.38 2.40
CA ASP A 24 0.16 -17.60 2.49
C ASP A 24 -0.57 -17.94 3.79
N TRP A 25 -1.15 -16.93 4.43
CA TRP A 25 -2.01 -17.09 5.59
C TRP A 25 -3.46 -16.99 5.15
N ASP A 26 -4.26 -17.97 5.52
CA ASP A 26 -5.67 -18.05 5.21
C ASP A 26 -6.53 -18.26 6.47
N TYR A 27 -7.84 -18.11 6.28
CA TYR A 27 -8.84 -18.45 7.30
C TYR A 27 -9.94 -19.28 6.65
N LEU A 28 -10.34 -20.36 7.31
CA LEU A 28 -11.46 -21.18 6.89
C LEU A 28 -12.74 -20.65 7.52
N GLY A 29 -13.63 -20.10 6.68
CA GLY A 29 -14.95 -19.62 7.09
C GLY A 29 -15.93 -20.75 7.39
N GLU A 30 -17.04 -20.41 8.02
CA GLU A 30 -18.08 -21.36 8.50
C GLU A 30 -18.74 -22.19 7.38
N GLU A 31 -18.64 -21.74 6.12
CA GLU A 31 -19.21 -22.41 4.95
C GLU A 31 -18.17 -23.17 4.10
N ASN A 32 -17.04 -23.59 4.70
CA ASN A 32 -15.89 -24.17 3.97
C ASN A 32 -15.29 -23.25 2.89
N ASN A 33 -15.47 -21.94 3.05
CA ASN A 33 -14.86 -20.94 2.18
C ASN A 33 -13.49 -20.55 2.73
N LEU A 34 -12.44 -20.70 1.92
CA LEU A 34 -11.08 -20.30 2.27
C LEU A 34 -10.86 -18.83 1.89
N LEU A 35 -10.54 -17.98 2.88
CA LEU A 35 -10.18 -16.59 2.63
C LEU A 35 -8.67 -16.40 2.73
N LEU A 36 -8.02 -16.11 1.60
CA LEU A 36 -6.60 -15.81 1.55
C LEU A 36 -6.36 -14.37 2.06
N ASN A 37 -5.61 -14.23 3.16
CA ASN A 37 -5.29 -12.93 3.78
C ASN A 37 -3.91 -12.39 3.37
N GLY A 38 -3.17 -13.10 2.52
CA GLY A 38 -1.89 -12.68 1.93
C GLY A 38 -0.71 -13.47 2.47
N ARG A 39 0.52 -13.05 2.14
CA ARG A 39 1.74 -13.74 2.59
C ARG A 39 2.07 -13.41 4.04
N PHE A 40 2.45 -14.44 4.81
CA PHE A 40 2.88 -14.27 6.21
C PHE A 40 4.09 -13.32 6.32
N LYS A 41 5.00 -13.33 5.34
CA LYS A 41 6.17 -12.45 5.28
C LYS A 41 5.85 -10.97 4.94
N GLU A 42 4.61 -10.65 4.57
CA GLU A 42 4.18 -9.29 4.20
C GLU A 42 3.36 -8.59 5.31
N LEU A 43 3.12 -9.27 6.44
CA LEU A 43 2.49 -8.67 7.61
C LEU A 43 3.47 -7.73 8.34
N ILE A 44 3.03 -6.51 8.62
CA ILE A 44 3.75 -5.61 9.52
C ILE A 44 3.28 -5.91 10.94
N ILE A 45 4.23 -6.16 11.84
CA ILE A 45 3.95 -6.30 13.28
C ILE A 45 4.46 -5.06 13.97
N THR A 46 3.57 -4.26 14.55
CA THR A 46 3.98 -3.03 15.26
C THR A 46 4.72 -3.38 16.55
N SER A 47 5.37 -2.40 17.19
CA SER A 47 6.05 -2.63 18.48
C SER A 47 5.11 -3.10 19.58
N ASP A 48 3.82 -2.84 19.43
CA ASP A 48 2.79 -3.17 20.40
C ASP A 48 2.14 -4.54 20.09
N GLY A 49 2.65 -5.24 19.06
CA GLY A 49 2.21 -6.58 18.67
C GLY A 49 0.97 -6.62 17.78
N GLU A 50 0.54 -5.48 17.22
CA GLU A 50 -0.59 -5.43 16.30
C GLU A 50 -0.17 -5.92 14.91
N ASN A 51 -0.98 -6.79 14.31
CA ASN A 51 -0.75 -7.34 12.98
C ASN A 51 -1.47 -6.50 11.93
N ILE A 52 -0.71 -5.97 10.97
CA ILE A 52 -1.22 -5.08 9.94
C ILE A 52 -0.99 -5.69 8.55
N PRO A 53 -2.05 -6.04 7.81
CA PRO A 53 -1.94 -6.59 6.46
C PRO A 53 -1.63 -5.51 5.43
N THR A 54 -0.36 -5.43 5.01
CA THR A 54 0.16 -4.41 4.09
C THR A 54 -0.60 -4.35 2.78
N LEU A 55 -0.78 -5.49 2.10
CA LEU A 55 -1.46 -5.56 0.80
C LEU A 55 -2.90 -5.02 0.83
N ARG A 56 -3.63 -5.33 1.91
CA ARG A 56 -4.99 -4.84 2.11
C ARG A 56 -5.00 -3.33 2.32
N MET A 57 -4.08 -2.83 3.15
CA MET A 57 -3.99 -1.41 3.48
C MET A 57 -3.58 -0.56 2.27
N ASP A 58 -2.62 -1.03 1.46
CA ASP A 58 -2.23 -0.35 0.21
C ASP A 58 -3.42 -0.24 -0.75
N GLY A 59 -4.17 -1.32 -0.95
CA GLY A 59 -5.38 -1.32 -1.77
C GLY A 59 -6.46 -0.37 -1.26
N LEU A 60 -6.67 -0.31 0.06
CA LEU A 60 -7.60 0.63 0.69
C LEU A 60 -7.18 2.09 0.47
N LEU A 61 -5.88 2.41 0.63
CA LEU A 61 -5.35 3.75 0.39
C LEU A 61 -5.56 4.17 -1.07
N MET A 62 -5.23 3.31 -2.04
CA MET A 62 -5.41 3.60 -3.46
C MET A 62 -6.88 3.79 -3.83
N LYS A 63 -7.79 3.05 -3.19
CA LYS A 63 -9.24 3.21 -3.39
C LYS A 63 -9.76 4.53 -2.82
N GLN A 64 -9.25 4.95 -1.65
CA GLN A 64 -9.72 6.14 -0.95
C GLN A 64 -9.11 7.44 -1.50
N LEU A 65 -7.89 7.37 -2.05
CA LEU A 65 -7.14 8.50 -2.59
C LEU A 65 -6.99 8.34 -4.11
N PRO A 66 -7.95 8.79 -4.93
CA PRO A 66 -7.84 8.63 -6.38
C PRO A 66 -6.68 9.42 -6.99
N CYS A 67 -6.09 10.37 -6.25
CA CYS A 67 -4.96 11.19 -6.64
C CYS A 67 -3.60 10.49 -6.57
N ILE A 68 -3.48 9.34 -5.87
CA ILE A 68 -2.20 8.65 -5.72
C ILE A 68 -2.01 7.56 -6.77
N SER A 69 -0.77 7.42 -7.27
CA SER A 69 -0.36 6.37 -8.20
C SER A 69 0.08 5.12 -7.46
N ASN A 70 0.84 5.29 -6.38
CA ASN A 70 1.36 4.20 -5.57
C ASN A 70 1.32 4.58 -4.09
N ALA A 71 1.11 3.58 -3.24
CA ALA A 71 1.27 3.65 -1.80
C ALA A 71 2.22 2.52 -1.37
N MET A 72 3.11 2.82 -0.42
CA MET A 72 3.94 1.84 0.24
C MET A 72 3.93 2.10 1.74
N ILE A 73 3.40 1.14 2.49
CA ILE A 73 3.36 1.20 3.95
C ILE A 73 4.59 0.51 4.54
N THR A 74 5.17 1.13 5.56
CA THR A 74 6.27 0.57 6.35
C THR A 74 6.10 0.94 7.82
N GLY A 75 6.71 0.16 8.71
CA GLY A 75 6.57 0.39 10.15
C GLY A 75 6.83 -0.83 11.01
N ASP A 76 7.52 -1.85 10.48
CA ASP A 76 7.79 -3.07 11.23
C ASP A 76 8.54 -2.79 12.54
N ARG A 77 8.01 -3.33 13.64
CA ARG A 77 8.47 -3.15 15.03
C ARG A 77 8.54 -1.70 15.49
N ARG A 78 7.75 -0.81 14.88
CA ARG A 78 7.63 0.60 15.27
C ARG A 78 6.28 0.86 15.93
N LYS A 79 6.21 1.94 16.73
CA LYS A 79 4.97 2.44 17.37
C LYS A 79 4.01 3.11 16.39
N TYR A 80 4.43 3.31 15.15
CA TYR A 80 3.67 4.03 14.15
C TYR A 80 3.98 3.48 12.76
N LEU A 81 2.99 3.58 11.88
CA LEU A 81 3.15 3.34 10.46
C LEU A 81 3.62 4.60 9.75
N THR A 82 4.39 4.41 8.69
CA THR A 82 4.80 5.43 7.75
C THR A 82 4.33 5.00 6.37
N VAL A 83 3.82 5.95 5.59
CA VAL A 83 3.37 5.68 4.22
C VAL A 83 4.13 6.59 3.28
N LEU A 84 4.74 5.99 2.26
CA LEU A 84 5.26 6.69 1.11
C LEU A 84 4.18 6.72 0.03
N LEU A 85 3.79 7.91 -0.40
CA LEU A 85 2.77 8.12 -1.42
C LEU A 85 3.37 8.83 -2.62
N THR A 86 2.91 8.48 -3.83
CA THR A 86 3.23 9.19 -5.07
C THR A 86 1.94 9.71 -5.71
N PHE A 87 1.93 10.96 -6.16
CA PHE A 87 0.79 11.50 -6.91
C PHE A 87 0.77 10.95 -8.33
N LYS A 88 -0.43 10.81 -8.92
CA LYS A 88 -0.57 10.54 -10.34
C LYS A 88 -0.18 11.78 -11.14
N THR A 89 0.73 11.59 -12.08
CA THR A 89 1.10 12.57 -13.09
C THR A 89 0.73 12.10 -14.49
N LYS A 90 0.83 13.01 -15.45
CA LYS A 90 0.79 12.62 -16.86
C LYS A 90 2.04 11.80 -17.21
N TRP A 91 1.88 10.86 -18.13
CA TRP A 91 2.96 10.03 -18.63
C TRP A 91 3.39 10.45 -20.03
N ASP A 92 4.69 10.51 -20.26
CA ASP A 92 5.29 10.66 -21.58
C ASP A 92 5.43 9.29 -22.22
N LEU A 93 4.51 8.96 -23.14
CA LEU A 93 4.47 7.66 -23.83
C LEU A 93 5.63 7.41 -24.79
N TYR A 94 6.41 8.44 -25.13
CA TYR A 94 7.55 8.29 -26.05
C TYR A 94 8.86 8.03 -25.31
N ASN A 95 9.00 8.59 -24.10
CA ASN A 95 10.24 8.52 -23.32
C ASN A 95 10.09 7.69 -22.03
N ASP A 96 8.95 7.02 -21.83
CA ASP A 96 8.63 6.18 -20.67
C ASP A 96 8.95 6.86 -19.33
N ARG A 97 8.59 8.13 -19.20
CA ARG A 97 8.85 8.92 -18.00
C ARG A 97 7.60 9.66 -17.50
N PRO A 98 7.45 9.83 -16.19
CA PRO A 98 6.44 10.71 -15.64
C PRO A 98 6.77 12.17 -15.99
N LEU A 99 5.75 12.94 -16.35
CA LEU A 99 5.83 14.39 -16.53
C LEU A 99 5.59 15.10 -15.19
N ASP A 100 5.99 16.37 -15.12
CA ASP A 100 5.75 17.23 -13.96
C ASP A 100 4.26 17.62 -13.83
N ASP A 101 3.52 17.62 -14.94
CA ASP A 101 2.09 17.89 -14.98
C ASP A 101 1.29 16.84 -14.19
N LEU A 102 0.41 17.30 -13.31
CA LEU A 102 -0.48 16.44 -12.55
C LEU A 102 -1.51 15.76 -13.45
N GLY A 103 -1.90 14.54 -13.07
CA GLY A 103 -3.01 13.83 -13.69
C GLY A 103 -4.34 14.54 -13.42
N GLN A 104 -5.36 14.23 -14.23
CA GLN A 104 -6.70 14.81 -14.07
C GLN A 104 -7.31 14.45 -12.71
N ASP A 105 -7.24 13.17 -12.30
CA ASP A 105 -7.71 12.69 -11.00
C ASP A 105 -7.09 13.49 -9.84
N THR A 106 -5.77 13.72 -9.92
CA THR A 106 -5.01 14.47 -8.91
C THR A 106 -5.46 15.91 -8.85
N THR A 107 -5.59 16.57 -10.01
CA THR A 107 -6.00 17.97 -10.09
C THR A 107 -7.43 18.16 -9.58
N LEU A 108 -8.36 17.26 -9.94
CA LEU A 108 -9.73 17.28 -9.45
C LEU A 108 -9.80 17.12 -7.94
N TRP A 109 -9.02 16.18 -7.39
CA TRP A 109 -8.96 15.96 -5.95
C TRP A 109 -8.37 17.18 -5.21
N LEU A 110 -7.26 17.76 -5.70
CA LEU A 110 -6.67 18.96 -5.11
C LEU A 110 -7.62 20.16 -5.14
N ASN A 111 -8.31 20.36 -6.26
CA ASN A 111 -9.33 21.41 -6.38
C ASN A 111 -10.48 21.22 -5.39
N SER A 112 -10.86 19.97 -5.10
CA SER A 112 -11.87 19.66 -4.06
C SER A 112 -11.44 20.08 -2.64
N LEU A 113 -10.12 20.20 -2.42
CA LEU A 113 -9.52 20.71 -1.18
C LEU A 113 -9.26 22.23 -1.21
N GLY A 114 -9.64 22.91 -2.30
CA GLY A 114 -9.36 24.33 -2.51
C GLY A 114 -7.91 24.62 -2.91
N LEU A 115 -7.18 23.62 -3.39
CA LEU A 115 -5.79 23.74 -3.84
C LEU A 115 -5.72 23.71 -5.37
N ASP A 116 -5.36 24.84 -5.99
CA ASP A 116 -5.15 24.93 -7.43
C ASP A 116 -3.65 24.75 -7.75
N TYR A 117 -3.23 23.49 -7.86
CA TYR A 117 -1.88 23.12 -8.30
C TYR A 117 -1.95 22.40 -9.64
N LYS A 118 -1.02 22.72 -10.54
CA LYS A 118 -0.96 22.09 -11.87
C LYS A 118 0.22 21.16 -12.05
N ASN A 119 1.28 21.37 -11.27
CA ASN A 119 2.56 20.68 -11.42
C ASN A 119 3.06 20.12 -10.07
N LEU A 120 3.79 19.01 -10.10
CA LEU A 120 4.46 18.47 -8.92
C LEU A 120 5.49 19.45 -8.36
N SER A 121 6.27 20.10 -9.22
CA SER A 121 7.27 21.09 -8.81
C SER A 121 6.67 22.24 -8.02
N GLU A 122 5.42 22.61 -8.30
CA GLU A 122 4.70 23.65 -7.56
C GLU A 122 4.33 23.18 -6.16
N ILE A 123 3.81 21.96 -6.03
CA ILE A 123 3.51 21.31 -4.74
C ILE A 123 4.79 21.20 -3.89
N LEU A 124 5.89 20.76 -4.48
CA LEU A 124 7.17 20.58 -3.80
C LEU A 124 7.83 21.90 -3.38
N ARG A 125 7.51 23.02 -4.03
CA ARG A 125 7.98 24.36 -3.65
C ARG A 125 7.05 25.02 -2.64
N GLY A 126 5.75 24.78 -2.75
CA GLY A 126 4.71 25.30 -1.85
C GLY A 126 4.67 24.62 -0.49
N SER A 127 5.30 23.46 -0.33
CA SER A 127 5.37 22.66 0.89
C SER A 127 6.27 23.20 2.00
N LYS A 128 6.62 24.50 1.99
CA LYS A 128 6.99 25.15 3.25
C LYS A 128 5.80 25.00 4.19
N PRO A 129 5.96 24.35 5.36
CA PRO A 129 4.83 24.00 6.19
C PRO A 129 4.14 25.28 6.65
N LYS A 130 2.98 25.57 6.05
CA LYS A 130 1.99 26.43 6.69
C LYS A 130 1.48 25.61 7.87
N GLU A 131 1.66 26.14 9.07
CA GLU A 131 1.21 25.59 10.35
C GLU A 131 -0.11 24.82 10.21
N GLU A 132 -0.09 23.60 10.76
CA GLU A 132 -1.26 22.86 11.22
C GLU A 132 -2.43 22.74 10.24
N LEU A 133 -2.32 21.81 9.29
CA LEU A 133 -3.49 21.00 8.95
C LEU A 133 -3.81 20.11 10.16
N ARG A 134 -4.56 20.66 11.13
CA ARG A 134 -5.24 19.87 12.16
C ARG A 134 -6.08 18.81 11.45
N THR A 135 -5.55 17.61 11.30
CA THR A 135 -6.34 16.44 10.97
C THR A 135 -7.32 16.25 12.12
N SER A 136 -8.59 16.54 11.86
CA SER A 136 -9.69 16.19 12.76
C SER A 136 -9.68 14.67 12.93
N SER A 137 -9.12 14.22 14.04
CA SER A 137 -9.21 12.86 14.53
C SER A 137 -10.68 12.54 14.79
N LYS A 138 -11.36 11.96 13.81
CA LYS A 138 -12.53 11.15 14.11
C LYS A 138 -12.01 9.81 14.61
N SER A 139 -12.05 9.65 15.93
CA SER A 139 -11.87 8.36 16.58
C SER A 139 -12.80 7.35 15.92
N PHE A 140 -12.25 6.27 15.39
CA PHE A 140 -13.01 5.14 14.91
C PHE A 140 -13.42 4.34 16.15
N GLU A 141 -14.66 4.52 16.61
CA GLU A 141 -15.22 3.68 17.67
C GLU A 141 -15.40 2.27 17.11
N SER A 142 -14.71 1.31 17.71
CA SER A 142 -14.88 -0.12 17.47
C SER A 142 -16.28 -0.54 17.92
N GLY A 143 -17.21 -0.67 16.97
CA GLY A 143 -18.45 -1.39 17.19
C GLY A 143 -18.13 -2.87 17.40
N SER A 144 -18.25 -3.33 18.64
CA SER A 144 -18.28 -4.74 19.02
C SER A 144 -19.49 -5.42 18.39
N TYR A 145 -19.26 -6.48 17.62
CA TYR A 145 -20.24 -7.54 17.37
C TYR A 145 -19.96 -8.69 18.33
#